data_AF-A6F4A9-F1
#
_entry.id   AF-A6F4A9-F1
#
_cell.length_a   1.000
_cell.length_b   1.000
_cell.length_c   1.000
_cell.angle_alpha   90.00
_cell.angle_beta   90.00
_cell.angle_gamma   90.00
#
_symmetry.space_group_name_H-M   'P 1'
#
loop_
_entity.id
_entity.type
_entity.pdbx_description
1 polymer ?
#
loop_
_entity_poly.entity_id
_entity_poly.type
_entity_poly.pdbx_seq_one_letter_code
_entity_poly.pdbx_strand_id
1 'polypeptide(L)'
;MAFLFNDHEFYRNFHINTLTISRINFHFEPITPSEKDKNMNSTEEKLSILWVCVLFNMIFADIVGFMTPGFLESVIKGETGFEVTQELLLFFSILLEIPIAMVVLSRILPYRWNRWTNMIAATITVIFIILGGSNNLSYVFFASIEIACLMAIIFLVWRWKHIPAATLP
;
A
#
# COMPACT_ATOMS: atom_id res chain seq x y z
N MET A 1 -55.09 27.65 -23.35
CA MET A 1 -53.80 26.99 -23.08
C MET A 1 -52.76 28.08 -22.85
N ALA A 2 -52.81 28.69 -21.68
CA ALA A 2 -51.99 29.82 -21.28
C ALA A 2 -51.45 29.51 -19.88
N PHE A 3 -50.16 29.72 -19.64
CA PHE A 3 -49.66 30.61 -18.59
C PHE A 3 -48.14 30.66 -18.69
N LEU A 4 -47.66 31.82 -19.13
CA LEU A 4 -46.30 32.30 -18.96
C LEU A 4 -46.00 32.35 -17.46
N PHE A 5 -45.11 31.49 -16.96
CA PHE A 5 -44.53 31.68 -15.63
C PHE A 5 -43.31 32.59 -15.76
N ASN A 6 -43.40 33.68 -15.02
CA ASN A 6 -42.64 34.92 -15.09
C ASN A 6 -41.40 34.80 -14.18
N ASP A 7 -40.21 34.69 -14.77
CA ASP A 7 -38.93 34.53 -14.06
C ASP A 7 -38.62 35.67 -13.07
N HIS A 8 -39.27 36.83 -13.20
CA HIS A 8 -39.02 38.00 -12.36
C HIS A 8 -39.55 37.91 -10.91
N GLU A 9 -40.43 36.97 -10.57
CA GLU A 9 -40.86 36.76 -9.17
C GLU A 9 -39.91 35.85 -8.38
N PHE A 10 -39.26 34.89 -9.03
CA PHE A 10 -38.36 33.94 -8.38
C PHE A 10 -37.12 34.66 -7.81
N TYR A 11 -36.54 35.60 -8.56
CA TYR A 11 -35.41 36.41 -8.10
C TYR A 11 -35.77 37.39 -6.98
N ARG A 12 -37.03 37.84 -6.92
CA ARG A 12 -37.48 38.78 -5.88
C ARG A 12 -37.65 38.09 -4.52
N ASN A 13 -38.08 36.83 -4.50
CA ASN A 13 -38.20 36.03 -3.28
C ASN A 13 -36.84 35.55 -2.72
N PHE A 14 -35.82 35.41 -3.58
CA PHE A 14 -34.47 35.04 -3.13
C PHE A 14 -33.76 36.18 -2.36
N HIS A 15 -34.09 37.44 -2.67
CA HIS A 15 -33.44 38.60 -2.05
C HIS A 15 -34.01 39.02 -0.68
N ILE A 16 -35.19 38.52 -0.27
CA ILE A 16 -35.84 38.95 0.98
C ILE A 16 -35.44 38.09 2.20
N ASN A 17 -34.94 36.87 1.99
CA ASN A 17 -34.59 35.95 3.10
C ASN A 17 -33.13 35.97 3.54
N THR A 18 -32.30 36.90 3.04
CA THR A 18 -30.88 37.01 3.44
C THR A 18 -30.67 37.80 4.74
N LEU A 19 -31.67 38.54 5.23
CA LEU A 19 -31.52 39.38 6.43
C LEU A 19 -31.80 38.65 7.76
N THR A 20 -32.30 37.41 7.73
CA THR A 20 -32.55 36.62 8.96
C THR A 20 -31.41 35.65 9.29
N ILE A 21 -30.58 35.26 8.32
CA ILE A 21 -29.47 34.31 8.53
C ILE A 21 -28.25 34.99 9.21
N SER A 22 -28.21 36.33 9.28
CA SER A 22 -27.13 37.08 9.93
C SER A 22 -27.06 36.94 11.47
N ARG A 23 -27.98 36.20 12.12
CA ARG A 23 -28.01 36.01 13.58
C ARG A 23 -27.65 34.63 14.07
N ILE A 24 -27.21 33.72 13.20
CA ILE A 24 -26.60 32.47 13.65
C ILE A 24 -25.10 32.62 13.46
N ASN A 25 -24.45 33.13 14.50
CA ASN A 25 -22.99 33.10 14.62
C ASN A 25 -22.60 31.63 14.86
N PHE A 26 -22.66 30.81 13.80
CA PHE A 26 -22.08 29.47 13.81
C PHE A 26 -20.58 29.69 13.88
N HIS A 27 -20.05 29.64 15.11
CA HIS A 27 -18.63 29.46 15.35
C HIS A 27 -18.29 28.04 14.84
N PHE A 28 -18.09 27.92 13.53
CA PHE A 28 -17.41 26.78 12.95
C PHE A 28 -15.97 26.87 13.41
N GLU A 29 -15.69 26.32 14.58
CA GLU A 29 -14.33 25.92 14.89
C GLU A 29 -13.97 24.88 13.81
N PRO A 30 -13.01 25.18 12.92
CA PRO A 30 -12.62 24.23 11.89
C PRO A 30 -12.22 22.96 12.63
N ILE A 31 -12.87 21.84 12.32
CA ILE A 31 -12.52 20.55 12.87
C ILE A 31 -11.13 20.24 12.33
N THR A 32 -10.09 20.70 13.03
CA THR A 32 -8.73 20.32 12.74
C THR A 32 -8.68 18.81 12.95
N PRO A 33 -8.29 18.02 11.94
CA PRO A 33 -8.12 16.59 12.12
C PRO A 33 -7.22 16.39 13.33
N SER A 34 -7.68 15.60 14.30
CA SER A 34 -6.95 15.46 15.54
C SER A 34 -5.54 14.96 15.20
N GLU A 35 -4.53 15.38 15.95
CA GLU A 35 -3.15 14.93 15.73
C GLU A 35 -3.05 13.39 15.73
N LYS A 36 -4.00 12.74 16.41
CA LYS A 36 -4.23 11.29 16.45
C LYS A 36 -4.63 10.71 15.09
N ASP A 37 -5.45 11.41 14.30
CA ASP A 37 -5.90 11.01 12.96
C ASP A 37 -4.79 11.19 11.90
N LYS A 38 -3.92 12.19 12.07
CA LYS A 38 -2.72 12.34 11.24
C LYS A 38 -1.72 11.21 11.45
N ASN A 39 -1.51 10.80 12.70
CA ASN A 39 -0.51 9.78 13.02
C ASN A 39 -0.94 8.37 12.58
N MET A 40 -2.25 8.07 12.68
CA MET A 40 -2.87 6.79 12.33
C MET A 40 -3.15 6.59 10.83
N ASN A 41 -2.74 7.51 9.96
CA ASN A 41 -2.70 7.27 8.51
C ASN A 41 -1.25 7.23 7.99
N SER A 42 -0.34 7.90 8.71
CA SER A 42 1.05 8.03 8.26
C SER A 42 1.84 6.73 8.26
N THR A 43 1.46 5.73 9.09
CA THR A 43 2.21 4.47 9.18
C THR A 43 1.74 3.49 8.11
N GLU A 44 0.44 3.38 7.91
CA GLU A 44 -0.24 2.64 6.85
C GLU A 44 0.21 3.10 5.47
N GLU A 45 0.32 4.41 5.27
CA GLU A 45 0.86 5.01 4.05
C GLU A 45 2.32 4.63 3.81
N LYS A 46 3.17 4.73 4.85
CA LYS A 46 4.59 4.33 4.75
C LYS A 46 4.75 2.84 4.44
N LEU A 47 3.94 1.98 5.07
CA LEU A 47 3.94 0.54 4.81
C LEU A 47 3.53 0.25 3.36
N SER A 48 2.45 0.88 2.89
CA SER A 48 1.99 0.75 1.50
C SER A 48 3.06 1.18 0.50
N ILE A 49 3.74 2.32 0.74
CA ILE A 49 4.84 2.80 -0.11
C ILE A 49 6.03 1.83 -0.08
N LEU A 50 6.39 1.29 1.08
CA LEU A 50 7.47 0.31 1.18
C LEU A 50 7.17 -0.97 0.41
N TRP A 51 5.93 -1.48 0.46
CA TRP A 51 5.52 -2.64 -0.34
C TRP A 51 5.57 -2.35 -1.84
N VAL A 52 5.20 -1.14 -2.26
CA VAL A 52 5.36 -0.71 -3.66
C VAL A 52 6.84 -0.70 -4.05
N CYS A 53 7.73 -0.19 -3.19
CA CYS A 53 9.18 -0.22 -3.44
C CYS A 53 9.71 -1.65 -3.57
N VAL A 54 9.25 -2.58 -2.73
CA VAL A 54 9.63 -4.01 -2.80
C VAL A 54 9.15 -4.60 -4.14
N LEU A 55 7.89 -4.39 -4.51
CA LEU A 55 7.34 -4.88 -5.78
C LEU A 55 8.11 -4.39 -7.00
N PHE A 56 8.44 -3.10 -7.04
CA PHE A 56 9.21 -2.55 -8.16
C PHE A 56 10.61 -3.16 -8.23
N ASN A 57 11.30 -3.34 -7.10
CA ASN A 57 12.60 -4.00 -7.10
C ASN A 57 12.49 -5.44 -7.60
N MET A 58 11.49 -6.20 -7.17
CA MET A 58 11.28 -7.58 -7.62
C MET A 58 11.07 -7.65 -9.14
N ILE A 59 10.19 -6.78 -9.67
CA ILE A 59 9.94 -6.71 -11.13
C ILE A 59 11.23 -6.41 -11.89
N PHE A 60 12.04 -5.46 -11.42
CA PHE A 60 13.32 -5.14 -12.07
C PHE A 60 14.35 -6.27 -11.92
N ALA A 61 14.39 -6.94 -10.77
CA ALA A 61 15.25 -8.10 -10.52
C ALA A 61 14.94 -9.23 -11.51
N ASP A 62 13.65 -9.53 -11.72
CA ASP A 62 13.20 -10.54 -12.67
C ASP A 62 13.52 -10.16 -14.12
N ILE A 63 13.24 -8.92 -14.52
CA ILE A 63 13.56 -8.42 -15.87
C ILE A 63 15.06 -8.52 -16.15
N VAL A 64 15.90 -8.06 -15.22
CA VAL A 64 17.36 -8.14 -15.36
C VAL A 64 17.85 -9.59 -15.30
N GLY A 65 17.23 -10.42 -14.46
CA GLY A 65 17.48 -11.85 -14.37
C GLY A 65 17.26 -12.54 -15.72
N PHE A 66 16.14 -12.27 -16.38
CA PHE A 66 15.83 -12.83 -17.71
C PHE A 66 16.76 -12.33 -18.81
N MET A 67 17.34 -11.13 -18.68
CA MET A 67 18.35 -10.63 -19.62
C MET A 67 19.74 -11.23 -19.40
N THR A 68 19.94 -12.06 -18.37
CA THR A 68 21.24 -12.69 -18.10
C THR A 68 21.59 -13.65 -19.23
N PRO A 69 22.78 -13.54 -19.84
CA PRO A 69 23.18 -14.38 -20.96
C PRO A 69 23.16 -15.86 -20.57
N GLY A 70 22.53 -16.68 -21.41
CA GLY A 70 22.39 -18.13 -21.19
C GLY A 70 21.21 -18.56 -20.30
N PHE A 71 20.52 -17.63 -19.62
CA PHE A 71 19.36 -18.01 -18.79
C PHE A 71 18.18 -18.47 -19.65
N LEU A 72 17.73 -17.65 -20.60
CA LEU A 72 16.61 -18.02 -21.46
C LEU A 72 16.93 -19.24 -22.34
N GLU A 73 18.17 -19.36 -22.80
CA GLU A 73 18.61 -20.49 -23.61
C GLU A 73 18.61 -21.80 -22.81
N SER A 74 19.08 -21.77 -21.56
CA SER A 74 19.03 -22.95 -20.68
C SER A 74 17.60 -23.34 -20.31
N VAL A 75 16.69 -22.38 -20.12
CA VAL A 75 15.25 -22.64 -19.92
C VAL A 75 14.64 -23.33 -21.15
N ILE A 76 14.92 -22.84 -22.36
CA ILE A 76 14.39 -23.41 -23.61
C ILE A 76 14.94 -24.82 -23.85
N LYS A 77 16.21 -25.06 -23.50
CA LYS A 77 16.86 -26.38 -23.64
C LYS A 77 16.53 -27.35 -22.49
N GLY A 78 15.87 -26.89 -21.43
CA GLY A 78 15.60 -27.69 -20.23
C GLY A 78 16.85 -27.98 -19.38
N GLU A 79 17.91 -27.20 -19.55
CA GLU A 79 19.22 -27.36 -18.89
C GLU A 79 19.32 -26.57 -17.57
N THR A 80 18.18 -26.13 -17.01
CA THR A 80 18.11 -25.28 -15.80
C THR A 80 18.49 -25.99 -14.49
N GLY A 81 18.79 -27.30 -14.53
CA GLY A 81 19.09 -28.10 -13.34
C GLY A 81 17.88 -28.44 -12.46
N PHE A 82 16.70 -27.88 -12.79
CA PHE A 82 15.40 -28.21 -12.21
C PHE A 82 14.31 -28.10 -13.30
N GLU A 83 13.30 -28.95 -13.24
CA GLU A 83 12.19 -28.91 -14.19
C GLU A 83 11.28 -27.71 -13.90
N VAL A 84 11.08 -26.85 -14.91
CA VAL A 84 10.09 -25.77 -14.84
C VAL A 84 8.71 -26.39 -15.03
N THR A 85 8.09 -26.83 -13.93
CA THR A 85 6.74 -27.38 -13.92
C THR A 85 5.68 -26.28 -13.84
N GLN A 86 4.47 -26.57 -14.33
CA GLN A 86 3.33 -25.65 -14.21
C GLN A 86 3.00 -25.32 -12.75
N GLU A 87 3.17 -26.30 -11.86
CA GLU A 87 2.94 -26.13 -10.42
C GLU A 87 3.94 -25.17 -9.79
N LEU A 88 5.22 -25.23 -10.18
CA LEU A 88 6.25 -24.31 -9.70
C LEU A 88 5.97 -22.87 -10.14
N LEU A 89 5.58 -22.68 -11.40
CA LEU A 89 5.18 -21.36 -11.92
C LEU A 89 3.97 -20.80 -11.19
N LEU A 90 2.97 -21.63 -10.91
CA LEU A 90 1.79 -21.23 -10.14
C LEU A 90 2.18 -20.85 -8.71
N PHE A 91 3.06 -21.62 -8.07
CA PHE A 91 3.54 -21.34 -6.73
C PHE A 91 4.26 -19.98 -6.65
N PHE A 92 5.16 -19.69 -7.59
CA PHE A 92 5.81 -18.38 -7.66
C PHE A 92 4.83 -17.23 -7.92
N SER A 93 3.84 -17.45 -8.79
CA SER A 93 2.80 -16.45 -9.06
C SER A 93 2.00 -16.10 -7.80
N ILE A 94 1.64 -17.10 -6.99
CA ILE A 94 0.93 -16.89 -5.71
C ILE A 94 1.82 -16.14 -4.71
N LEU A 95 3.12 -16.43 -4.67
CA LEU A 95 4.05 -15.73 -3.78
C LEU A 95 4.18 -14.24 -4.14
N LEU A 96 4.21 -13.91 -5.43
CA LEU A 96 4.24 -12.52 -5.91
C LEU A 96 2.92 -11.77 -5.64
N GLU A 97 1.80 -12.48 -5.51
CA GLU A 97 0.53 -11.85 -5.15
C GLU A 97 0.53 -11.34 -3.69
N ILE A 98 1.37 -11.90 -2.81
CA ILE A 98 1.48 -11.46 -1.41
C ILE A 98 1.88 -9.99 -1.29
N PRO A 99 3.01 -9.52 -1.88
CA PRO A 99 3.39 -8.12 -1.81
C PRO A 99 2.37 -7.21 -2.52
N ILE A 100 1.73 -7.66 -3.61
CA ILE A 100 0.66 -6.92 -4.31
C ILE A 100 -0.53 -6.69 -3.37
N ALA A 101 -1.00 -7.76 -2.73
CA ALA A 101 -2.07 -7.69 -1.75
C ALA A 101 -1.70 -6.75 -0.59
N MET A 102 -0.46 -6.83 -0.08
CA MET A 102 -0.02 -6.01 1.05
C MET A 102 0.02 -4.51 0.78
N VAL A 103 0.17 -4.06 -0.47
CA VAL A 103 0.05 -2.64 -0.84
C VAL A 103 -1.31 -2.09 -0.45
N VAL A 104 -2.37 -2.86 -0.71
CA VAL A 104 -3.77 -2.49 -0.45
C VAL A 104 -4.16 -2.83 0.99
N LEU A 105 -3.82 -4.04 1.45
CA LEU A 105 -4.18 -4.52 2.79
C LEU A 105 -3.60 -3.63 3.89
N SER A 106 -2.40 -3.07 3.70
CA SER A 106 -1.79 -2.15 4.65
C SER A 106 -2.62 -0.90 4.94
N ARG A 107 -3.56 -0.53 4.05
CA ARG A 107 -4.47 0.63 4.21
C ARG A 107 -5.86 0.25 4.72
N ILE A 108 -6.31 -0.98 4.49
CA ILE A 108 -7.68 -1.43 4.80
C ILE A 108 -7.74 -2.11 6.16
N LEU A 109 -6.66 -2.80 6.57
CA LEU A 109 -6.69 -3.61 7.78
C LEU A 109 -6.65 -2.77 9.06
N PRO A 110 -7.45 -3.13 10.09
CA PRO A 110 -7.36 -2.50 11.40
C PRO A 110 -6.01 -2.82 12.06
N TYR A 111 -5.51 -1.87 12.86
CA TYR A 111 -4.20 -1.88 13.53
C TYR A 111 -3.69 -3.26 13.99
N ARG A 112 -4.52 -4.01 14.72
CA ARG A 112 -4.10 -5.31 15.29
C ARG A 112 -3.77 -6.35 14.22
N TRP A 113 -4.59 -6.44 13.19
CA TRP A 113 -4.38 -7.37 12.09
C TRP A 113 -3.27 -6.91 11.17
N ASN A 114 -3.20 -5.59 10.91
CA ASN A 114 -2.21 -5.00 10.04
C ASN A 114 -0.77 -5.29 10.49
N ARG A 115 -0.52 -5.29 11.81
CA ARG A 115 0.80 -5.64 12.37
C ARG A 115 1.18 -7.09 12.12
N TRP A 116 0.27 -8.03 12.39
CA TRP A 116 0.54 -9.46 12.21
C TRP A 116 0.71 -9.83 10.74
N THR A 117 -0.18 -9.35 9.87
CA THR A 117 -0.13 -9.64 8.45
C THR A 117 1.15 -9.09 7.81
N ASN A 118 1.53 -7.84 8.10
CA ASN A 118 2.78 -7.28 7.59
C ASN A 118 4.01 -8.05 8.07
N MET A 119 4.05 -8.48 9.34
CA MET A 119 5.18 -9.24 9.88
C MET A 119 5.33 -10.60 9.18
N ILE A 120 4.22 -11.33 9.02
CA ILE A 120 4.19 -12.64 8.38
C ILE A 120 4.55 -12.51 6.89
N ALA A 121 3.91 -11.58 6.17
CA ALA A 121 4.18 -11.37 4.76
C ALA A 121 5.62 -10.93 4.50
N ALA A 122 6.16 -10.02 5.32
CA ALA A 122 7.55 -9.60 5.18
C ALA A 122 8.52 -10.78 5.38
N THR A 123 8.25 -11.63 6.37
CA THR A 123 9.08 -12.82 6.63
C THR A 123 9.04 -13.82 5.48
N ILE A 124 7.84 -14.11 4.95
CA ILE A 124 7.67 -14.99 3.77
C ILE A 124 8.42 -14.42 2.57
N THR A 125 8.31 -13.11 2.36
CA THR A 125 8.96 -12.42 1.23
C THR A 125 10.49 -12.48 1.35
N VAL A 126 11.06 -12.29 2.55
CA VAL A 126 12.51 -12.45 2.77
C VAL A 126 12.97 -13.86 2.44
N ILE A 127 12.24 -14.89 2.91
CA ILE A 127 12.58 -16.29 2.62
C ILE A 127 12.52 -16.53 1.11
N PHE A 128 11.49 -16.01 0.44
CA PHE A 128 11.33 -16.13 -1.01
C PHE A 128 12.51 -15.51 -1.78
N ILE A 129 12.95 -14.30 -1.41
CA ILE A 129 14.12 -13.65 -2.02
C ILE A 129 15.39 -14.49 -1.80
N ILE A 130 15.61 -15.00 -0.59
CA ILE A 130 16.82 -15.79 -0.31
C ILE A 130 16.81 -17.11 -1.09
N LEU A 131 15.66 -17.78 -1.19
CA LEU A 131 15.53 -19.05 -1.92
C LEU A 131 15.60 -18.89 -3.44
N GLY A 132 15.08 -17.77 -3.98
CA GLY A 132 15.22 -17.41 -5.40
C GLY A 132 16.63 -16.91 -5.78
N GLY A 133 17.55 -16.90 -4.81
CA GLY A 133 18.87 -16.31 -4.90
C GLY A 133 19.74 -16.79 -6.05
N SER A 134 20.24 -15.88 -6.89
CA SER A 134 21.36 -16.15 -7.80
C SER A 134 22.61 -15.38 -7.36
N ASN A 135 23.80 -15.95 -7.61
CA ASN A 135 25.09 -15.29 -7.32
C ASN A 135 25.43 -14.15 -8.29
N ASN A 136 24.49 -13.73 -9.14
CA ASN A 136 24.69 -12.61 -10.04
C ASN A 136 24.76 -11.30 -9.26
N LEU A 137 25.71 -10.45 -9.64
CA LEU A 137 25.98 -9.20 -8.93
C LEU A 137 24.79 -8.23 -8.97
N SER A 138 24.06 -8.21 -10.08
CA SER A 138 22.79 -7.50 -10.23
C SER A 138 21.71 -8.02 -9.27
N TYR A 139 21.60 -9.34 -9.14
CA TYR A 139 20.64 -9.97 -8.24
C TYR A 139 20.91 -9.63 -6.78
N VAL A 140 22.17 -9.76 -6.33
CA VAL A 140 22.58 -9.42 -4.97
C VAL A 140 22.29 -7.96 -4.63
N PHE A 141 22.45 -7.05 -5.61
CA PHE A 141 22.12 -5.65 -5.45
C PHE A 141 20.60 -5.45 -5.19
N PHE A 142 19.73 -5.99 -6.05
CA PHE A 142 18.28 -5.88 -5.85
C PHE A 142 17.82 -6.55 -4.55
N ALA A 143 18.29 -7.76 -4.28
CA ALA A 143 17.97 -8.49 -3.04
C ALA A 143 18.38 -7.69 -1.79
N SER A 144 19.51 -6.99 -1.82
CA SER A 144 19.95 -6.17 -0.68
C SER A 144 19.00 -4.99 -0.41
N ILE A 145 18.48 -4.35 -1.46
CA ILE A 145 17.51 -3.25 -1.35
C ILE A 145 16.16 -3.77 -0.86
N GLU A 146 15.70 -4.89 -1.41
CA GLU A 146 14.45 -5.53 -1.00
C GLU A 146 14.47 -5.91 0.47
N ILE A 147 15.55 -6.57 0.93
CA ILE A 147 15.73 -6.94 2.33
C ILE A 147 15.75 -5.68 3.21
N ALA A 148 16.41 -4.60 2.78
CA ALA A 148 16.42 -3.33 3.52
C ALA A 148 15.00 -2.74 3.66
N CYS A 149 14.19 -2.77 2.59
CA CYS A 149 12.79 -2.35 2.63
C CYS A 149 11.93 -3.22 3.54
N LEU A 150 12.09 -4.55 3.49
CA LEU A 150 11.35 -5.50 4.34
C LEU A 150 11.73 -5.34 5.81
N MET A 151 13.01 -5.10 6.12
CA MET A 151 13.47 -4.76 7.46
C MET A 151 12.85 -3.45 7.96
N ALA A 152 12.72 -2.44 7.09
CA ALA A 152 12.04 -1.19 7.43
C ALA A 152 10.54 -1.41 7.72
N ILE A 153 9.85 -2.28 6.97
CA ILE A 153 8.46 -2.68 7.23
C ILE A 153 8.35 -3.31 8.63
N ILE A 154 9.18 -4.30 8.93
CA ILE A 154 9.21 -4.99 10.23
C ILE A 154 9.46 -3.98 11.36
N PHE A 155 10.43 -3.08 11.17
CA PHE A 155 10.77 -2.06 12.15
C PHE A 155 9.62 -1.07 12.40
N LEU A 156 8.96 -0.59 11.34
CA LEU A 156 7.81 0.31 11.45
C LEU A 156 6.66 -0.35 12.21
N VAL A 157 6.32 -1.58 11.83
CA VAL A 157 5.30 -2.40 12.50
C VAL A 157 5.65 -2.64 13.97
N TRP A 158 6.93 -2.87 14.27
CA TRP A 158 7.36 -3.13 15.63
C TRP A 158 7.32 -1.86 16.51
N ARG A 159 7.74 -0.71 15.95
CA ARG A 159 7.66 0.59 16.64
C ARG A 159 6.26 1.14 16.76
N TRP A 160 5.31 0.65 15.98
CA TRP A 160 3.92 1.02 16.09
C TRP A 160 3.38 0.56 17.45
N LYS A 161 3.24 1.52 18.38
CA LYS A 161 2.70 1.32 19.72
C LYS A 161 1.26 1.81 19.76
N HIS A 162 0.33 0.93 20.15
CA HIS A 162 -1.02 1.32 20.51
C HIS A 162 -0.92 2.03 21.85
N ILE A 163 -1.10 3.35 21.88
CA ILE A 163 -1.33 4.06 23.14
C ILE A 163 -2.75 3.64 23.56
N PRO A 164 -2.93 2.82 24.62
CA PRO A 164 -4.26 2.58 25.17
C PRO A 164 -4.80 3.93 25.58
N ALA A 165 -6.01 4.27 25.12
CA ALA A 165 -6.69 5.48 25.59
C ALA A 165 -6.66 5.44 27.12
N ALA A 166 -6.00 6.42 27.72
CA ALA A 166 -5.82 6.50 29.15
C ALA A 166 -7.17 6.24 29.84
N THR A 167 -7.20 5.26 30.73
CA THR A 167 -8.26 5.14 31.73
C THR A 167 -8.24 6.42 32.55
N LEU A 168 -9.16 7.35 32.23
CA LEU A 168 -9.38 8.56 33.01
C LEU A 168 -9.87 8.13 34.40
N PRO A 169 -9.20 8.51 35.51
CA PRO A 169 -9.78 8.45 36.84
C PRO A 169 -10.86 9.52 37.03
#